data_AF-A0A9E3STN9-F1
#
_entry.id   AF-A0A9E3STN9-F1
#
_cell.length_a   1.000
_cell.length_b   1.000
_cell.length_c   1.000
_cell.angle_alpha   90.00
_cell.angle_beta   90.00
_cell.angle_gamma   90.00
#
_symmetry.space_group_name_H-M   'P 1'
#
loop_
_entity.id
_entity.type
_entity.pdbx_description
1 polymer ?
#
loop_
_entity_poly.entity_id
_entity_poly.type
_entity_poly.pdbx_seq_one_letter_code
_entity_poly.pdbx_strand_id
1 'polypeptide(L)'
;MNETANNPEAPKKESWWRRLQHGQAMVEYWPTLPAGVMVMISAAAIVGPIQRAFQTTADSMSGITCEAPPAVGPMETDLDGGHHIEVVSSNYNGSETTVVFRVSSGDSPSISHWVLGIDKETADKILYSSEAYESWGTDPTTGKTGIKFDTGYEGTGGSGGSGGSGKGGPKKARVIHTFSPRMNTYVETRDIVLTLSGYVDFVETVEVTTKAGSDQVSSGYVSIPTTGAISSDSSC
;
A
#
# COMPACT_ATOMS: atom_id res chain seq x y z
N MET A 1 -45.19 51.93 -52.46
CA MET A 1 -46.60 52.01 -52.88
C MET A 1 -47.32 50.79 -52.35
N ASN A 2 -48.05 50.95 -51.24
CA ASN A 2 -49.44 50.52 -51.07
C ASN A 2 -49.81 50.64 -49.58
N GLU A 3 -50.51 51.73 -49.28
CA GLU A 3 -51.49 51.79 -48.20
C GLU A 3 -52.48 50.63 -48.33
N THR A 4 -52.90 50.05 -47.22
CA THR A 4 -54.28 49.59 -47.09
C THR A 4 -54.66 49.59 -45.61
N ALA A 5 -55.48 50.58 -45.28
CA ALA A 5 -56.21 50.70 -44.04
C ALA A 5 -57.10 49.48 -43.82
N ASN A 6 -57.16 48.98 -42.58
CA ASN A 6 -58.26 48.11 -42.15
C ASN A 6 -58.89 48.65 -40.86
N ASN A 7 -60.19 48.82 -40.98
CA ASN A 7 -61.15 49.49 -40.13
C ASN A 7 -61.37 48.70 -38.82
N PRO A 8 -61.34 49.32 -37.62
CA PRO A 8 -61.65 48.63 -36.38
C PRO A 8 -63.17 48.40 -36.25
N GLU A 9 -63.60 47.14 -36.43
CA GLU A 9 -64.96 46.71 -36.09
C GLU A 9 -65.19 46.79 -34.58
N ALA A 10 -66.29 47.44 -34.18
CA ALA A 10 -66.66 47.62 -32.79
C ALA A 10 -66.92 46.26 -32.09
N PRO A 11 -66.44 46.06 -30.85
CA PRO A 11 -66.60 44.80 -30.14
C PRO A 11 -68.08 44.51 -29.83
N LYS A 12 -68.59 43.38 -30.34
CA LYS A 12 -69.91 42.82 -29.99
C LYS A 12 -69.96 42.61 -28.48
N LYS A 13 -70.87 43.33 -27.80
CA LYS A 13 -71.14 43.17 -26.37
C LYS A 13 -71.73 41.78 -26.13
N GLU A 14 -70.90 40.85 -25.68
CA GLU A 14 -71.35 39.55 -25.19
C GLU A 14 -72.31 39.74 -24.01
N SER A 15 -73.42 38.99 -24.03
CA SER A 15 -74.47 39.14 -23.03
C SER A 15 -73.95 38.67 -21.66
N TRP A 16 -74.09 39.55 -20.66
CA TRP A 16 -73.74 39.32 -19.25
C TRP A 16 -74.26 37.98 -18.71
N TRP A 17 -75.38 37.50 -19.24
CA TRP A 17 -75.97 36.19 -18.95
C TRP A 17 -75.05 34.98 -19.22
N ARG A 18 -74.17 35.04 -20.23
CA ARG A 18 -73.20 33.95 -20.48
C ARG A 18 -72.05 33.90 -19.47
N ARG A 19 -71.73 35.03 -18.82
CA ARG A 19 -70.68 35.06 -17.77
C ARG A 19 -71.14 34.42 -16.45
N LEU A 20 -72.44 34.37 -16.18
CA LEU A 20 -72.98 33.81 -14.94
C LEU A 20 -73.10 32.28 -14.94
N GLN A 21 -73.15 31.62 -16.10
CA GLN A 21 -73.28 30.16 -16.18
C GLN A 21 -71.95 29.40 -16.00
N HIS A 22 -70.80 30.07 -16.05
CA HIS A 22 -69.50 29.44 -15.77
C HIS A 22 -69.14 29.39 -14.28
N GLY A 23 -70.00 29.88 -13.38
CA GLY A 23 -69.69 30.01 -11.94
C GLY A 23 -70.00 28.79 -11.06
N GLN A 24 -70.71 27.77 -11.54
CA GLN A 24 -71.12 26.64 -10.68
C GLN A 24 -70.08 25.52 -10.55
N ALA A 25 -69.10 25.43 -11.46
CA ALA A 25 -68.05 24.40 -11.38
C ALA A 25 -66.94 24.72 -10.35
N MET A 26 -66.91 25.93 -9.79
CA MET A 26 -65.83 26.36 -8.88
C MET A 26 -66.14 26.20 -7.39
N VAL A 27 -67.40 25.93 -7.02
CA VAL A 27 -67.80 25.85 -5.60
C VAL A 27 -67.48 24.48 -4.99
N GLU A 28 -67.43 23.42 -5.79
CA GLU A 28 -67.12 22.07 -5.30
C GLU A 28 -65.64 21.90 -4.89
N TYR A 29 -64.74 22.74 -5.41
CA TYR A 29 -63.29 22.65 -5.12
C TYR A 29 -62.82 23.54 -3.96
N TRP A 30 -63.68 24.42 -3.45
CA TRP A 30 -63.30 25.36 -2.38
C TRP A 30 -62.85 24.67 -1.08
N PRO A 31 -63.43 23.53 -0.63
CA PRO A 31 -62.91 22.83 0.55
C PRO A 31 -61.57 22.13 0.32
N THR A 32 -61.27 21.75 -0.92
CA THR A 32 -60.05 20.98 -1.25
C THR A 32 -58.79 21.83 -1.34
N LEU A 33 -58.91 23.10 -1.72
CA LEU A 33 -57.77 24.01 -1.83
C LEU A 33 -57.06 24.27 -0.49
N PRO A 34 -57.76 24.56 0.64
CA PRO A 34 -57.12 24.67 1.95
C PRO A 34 -56.49 23.37 2.44
N ALA A 35 -57.14 22.23 2.17
CA ALA A 35 -56.62 20.91 2.56
C ALA A 35 -55.31 20.59 1.84
N GLY A 36 -55.20 20.88 0.54
CA GLY A 36 -53.97 20.68 -0.23
C GLY A 36 -52.80 21.54 0.26
N VAL A 37 -53.06 22.80 0.62
CA VAL A 37 -52.04 23.71 1.16
C VAL A 37 -51.53 23.22 2.53
N MET A 38 -52.41 22.73 3.40
CA MET A 38 -52.02 22.22 4.72
C MET A 38 -51.16 20.95 4.62
N VAL A 39 -51.45 20.05 3.68
CA VAL A 39 -50.63 18.85 3.42
C VAL A 39 -49.23 19.26 2.92
N MET A 40 -49.15 20.24 2.02
CA MET A 40 -47.85 20.75 1.52
C MET A 40 -47.02 21.43 2.62
N ILE A 41 -47.64 22.22 3.52
CA ILE A 41 -46.92 22.88 4.63
C ILE A 41 -46.46 21.84 5.67
N SER A 42 -47.26 20.81 5.93
CA SER A 42 -46.91 19.72 6.85
C SER A 42 -45.74 18.88 6.33
N ALA A 43 -45.64 18.68 5.01
CA ALA A 43 -44.51 18.01 4.39
C ALA A 43 -43.20 18.83 4.49
N ALA A 44 -43.29 20.16 4.37
CA ALA A 44 -42.11 21.04 4.43
C ALA A 44 -41.46 21.11 5.84
N ALA A 45 -42.25 20.94 6.91
CA ALA A 45 -41.75 20.95 8.29
C ALA A 45 -40.88 19.73 8.66
N ILE A 46 -40.99 18.63 7.90
CA ILE A 46 -40.24 17.38 8.15
C ILE A 46 -38.88 17.38 7.43
N VAL A 47 -38.68 18.24 6.42
CA VAL A 47 -37.44 18.27 5.62
C VAL A 47 -36.28 18.96 6.35
N GLY A 48 -36.57 19.95 7.19
CA GLY A 48 -35.55 20.71 7.93
C GLY A 48 -34.67 19.88 8.88
N PRO A 49 -35.24 18.99 9.73
CA PRO A 49 -34.46 18.09 10.59
C PRO A 49 -33.60 17.10 9.80
N ILE A 50 -34.11 16.62 8.66
CA ILE A 50 -33.43 15.62 7.82
C ILE A 50 -32.19 16.22 7.13
N GLN A 51 -32.30 17.45 6.61
CA GLN A 51 -31.15 18.14 6.02
C GLN A 51 -30.05 18.45 7.03
N ARG A 52 -30.41 18.82 8.27
CA ARG A 52 -29.44 18.99 9.36
C ARG A 52 -28.79 17.67 9.75
N ALA A 53 -29.55 16.57 9.78
CA ALA A 53 -28.97 15.25 10.04
C ALA A 53 -27.93 14.88 8.97
N PHE A 54 -28.24 15.08 7.69
CA PHE A 54 -27.28 14.80 6.60
C PHE A 54 -26.07 15.72 6.61
N GLN A 55 -26.21 17.00 6.93
CA GLN A 55 -25.07 17.91 7.08
C GLN A 55 -24.21 17.55 8.29
N THR A 56 -24.82 17.16 9.41
CA THR A 56 -24.05 16.71 10.60
C THR A 56 -23.31 15.40 10.33
N THR A 57 -23.89 14.47 9.57
CA THR A 57 -23.19 13.26 9.12
C THR A 57 -22.08 13.59 8.13
N ALA A 58 -22.32 14.47 7.16
CA ALA A 58 -21.31 14.90 6.18
C ALA A 58 -20.14 15.66 6.85
N ASP A 59 -20.42 16.52 7.83
CA ASP A 59 -19.40 17.21 8.63
C ASP A 59 -18.68 16.27 9.61
N SER A 60 -19.33 15.20 10.08
CA SER A 60 -18.65 14.14 10.85
C SER A 60 -17.77 13.26 9.97
N MET A 61 -18.09 13.12 8.69
CA MET A 61 -17.31 12.34 7.72
C MET A 61 -16.19 13.16 7.06
N SER A 62 -16.31 14.49 6.98
CA SER A 62 -15.26 15.35 6.42
C SER A 62 -14.06 15.55 7.34
N GLY A 63 -14.17 15.15 8.62
CA GLY A 63 -13.06 15.09 9.57
C GLY A 63 -12.31 13.75 9.60
N ILE A 64 -12.81 12.73 8.91
CA ILE A 64 -12.12 11.44 8.77
C ILE A 64 -11.26 11.52 7.50
N THR A 65 -10.21 12.34 7.56
CA THR A 65 -9.12 12.19 6.61
C THR A 65 -8.55 10.80 6.87
N CYS A 66 -8.85 9.85 5.98
CA CYS A 66 -8.13 8.59 5.93
C CYS A 66 -6.69 8.96 5.57
N GLU A 67 -5.88 9.24 6.58
CA GLU A 67 -4.45 9.39 6.40
C GLU A 67 -4.01 8.05 5.84
N ALA A 68 -3.60 8.07 4.56
CA ALA A 68 -3.12 6.87 3.90
C ALA A 68 -2.03 6.30 4.82
N PRO A 69 -2.10 5.00 5.17
CA PRO A 69 -1.08 4.41 6.02
C PRO A 69 0.28 4.77 5.42
N PRO A 70 1.27 5.12 6.27
CA PRO A 70 2.60 5.50 5.78
C PRO A 70 3.06 4.46 4.78
N ALA A 71 3.59 4.92 3.64
CA ALA A 71 3.99 4.03 2.57
C ALA A 71 5.02 3.05 3.11
N VAL A 72 4.60 1.80 3.33
CA VAL A 72 5.47 0.73 3.81
C VAL A 72 6.61 0.62 2.80
N GLY A 73 7.85 0.77 3.27
CA GLY A 73 9.02 0.67 2.41
C GLY A 73 9.17 -0.74 1.80
N PRO A 74 10.18 -0.95 0.95
CA PRO A 74 10.32 -2.22 0.25
C PRO A 74 10.56 -3.36 1.26
N MET A 75 9.75 -4.41 1.19
CA MET A 75 9.92 -5.61 2.01
C MET A 75 11.03 -6.54 1.49
N GLU A 76 11.62 -6.19 0.35
CA GLU A 76 12.66 -6.96 -0.33
C GLU A 76 13.77 -6.03 -0.83
N THR A 77 14.98 -6.56 -0.94
CA THR A 77 16.11 -5.82 -1.50
C THR A 77 17.01 -6.74 -2.30
N ASP A 78 17.30 -6.31 -3.54
CA ASP A 78 18.30 -6.94 -4.39
C ASP A 78 19.68 -6.39 -4.05
N LEU A 79 20.62 -7.31 -3.86
CA LEU A 79 22.01 -7.03 -3.50
C LEU A 79 22.93 -7.43 -4.66
N ASP A 80 24.14 -6.87 -4.68
CA ASP A 80 25.13 -7.17 -5.72
C ASP A 80 25.41 -8.67 -5.82
N GLY A 81 25.70 -9.17 -7.02
CA GLY A 81 25.95 -10.60 -7.25
C GLY A 81 24.68 -11.46 -7.37
N GLY A 82 23.50 -10.82 -7.44
CA GLY A 82 22.22 -11.53 -7.54
C GLY A 82 21.78 -12.15 -6.21
N HIS A 83 22.31 -11.66 -5.10
CA HIS A 83 21.80 -11.99 -3.77
C HIS A 83 20.51 -11.21 -3.52
N HIS A 84 19.63 -11.77 -2.71
CA HIS A 84 18.32 -11.17 -2.44
C HIS A 84 17.91 -11.47 -1.00
N ILE A 85 17.36 -10.47 -0.33
CA ILE A 85 16.80 -10.62 1.02
C ILE A 85 15.39 -10.05 1.03
N GLU A 86 14.42 -10.86 1.47
CA GLU A 86 13.03 -10.44 1.67
C GLU A 86 12.55 -10.74 3.09
N VAL A 87 11.64 -9.90 3.58
CA VAL A 87 10.87 -10.14 4.81
C VAL A 87 9.61 -10.92 4.42
N VAL A 88 9.59 -12.22 4.71
CA VAL A 88 8.48 -13.12 4.34
C VAL A 88 7.27 -12.89 5.25
N SER A 89 7.50 -12.76 6.55
CA SER A 89 6.44 -12.53 7.52
C SER A 89 6.94 -11.86 8.79
N SER A 90 6.05 -11.16 9.46
CA SER A 90 6.22 -10.57 10.78
C SER A 90 4.92 -10.82 11.54
N ASN A 91 5.00 -11.42 12.73
CA ASN A 91 3.83 -11.75 13.53
C ASN A 91 4.08 -11.49 15.01
N TYR A 92 3.19 -10.73 15.65
CA TYR A 92 3.18 -10.52 17.09
C TYR A 92 2.03 -11.30 17.74
N ASN A 93 2.34 -12.21 18.67
CA ASN A 93 1.35 -13.07 19.32
C ASN A 93 0.81 -12.53 20.66
N GLY A 94 1.17 -11.30 21.05
CA GLY A 94 0.84 -10.71 22.34
C GLY A 94 1.93 -10.87 23.41
N SER A 95 2.95 -11.69 23.16
CA SER A 95 4.10 -11.89 24.06
C SER A 95 5.45 -11.87 23.35
N GLU A 96 5.49 -12.30 22.09
CA GLU A 96 6.70 -12.42 21.28
C GLU A 96 6.42 -11.92 19.86
N THR A 97 7.41 -11.28 19.26
CA THR A 97 7.44 -10.93 17.84
C THR A 97 8.27 -11.98 17.10
N THR A 98 7.71 -12.62 16.08
CA THR A 98 8.42 -13.53 15.19
C THR A 98 8.53 -12.94 13.80
N VAL A 99 9.75 -12.83 13.28
CA VAL A 99 10.04 -12.36 11.92
C VAL A 99 10.72 -13.47 11.14
N VAL A 100 10.31 -13.66 9.89
CA VAL A 100 10.92 -14.62 8.96
C VAL A 100 11.56 -13.85 7.82
N PHE A 101 12.87 -13.97 7.70
CA PHE A 101 13.66 -13.45 6.59
C PHE A 101 13.93 -14.58 5.61
N ARG A 102 13.80 -14.34 4.31
CA ARG A 102 14.31 -15.24 3.29
C ARG A 102 15.55 -14.63 2.67
N VAL A 103 16.66 -15.33 2.80
CA VAL A 103 17.95 -14.94 2.25
C VAL A 103 18.26 -15.90 1.11
N SER A 104 18.44 -15.34 -0.08
CA SER A 104 18.75 -16.08 -1.30
C SER A 104 20.12 -15.70 -1.82
N SER A 105 20.99 -16.70 -1.97
CA SER A 105 22.32 -16.53 -2.55
C SER A 105 22.26 -16.71 -4.07
N GLY A 106 22.75 -15.73 -4.82
CA GLY A 106 23.00 -15.86 -6.26
C GLY A 106 24.19 -16.76 -6.61
N ASP A 107 24.57 -16.75 -7.89
CA ASP A 107 25.45 -17.75 -8.51
C ASP A 107 26.91 -17.73 -8.02
N SER A 108 27.54 -16.55 -7.92
CA SER A 108 28.94 -16.43 -7.50
C SER A 108 29.37 -14.97 -7.26
N PRO A 109 30.17 -14.69 -6.22
CA PRO A 109 30.50 -15.60 -5.11
C PRO A 109 29.28 -15.86 -4.23
N SER A 110 29.24 -16.98 -3.51
CA SER A 110 28.16 -17.21 -2.54
C SER A 110 28.32 -16.35 -1.29
N ILE A 111 27.22 -16.12 -0.59
CA ILE A 111 27.20 -15.39 0.66
C ILE A 111 28.02 -16.17 1.69
N SER A 112 29.05 -15.55 2.27
CA SER A 112 29.82 -16.14 3.38
C SER A 112 29.13 -15.90 4.72
N HIS A 113 28.57 -14.71 4.89
CA HIS A 113 27.83 -14.29 6.07
C HIS A 113 26.98 -13.06 5.74
N TRP A 114 26.02 -12.75 6.59
CA TRP A 114 25.22 -11.53 6.48
C TRP A 114 24.98 -10.90 7.85
N VAL A 115 24.71 -9.60 7.85
CA VAL A 115 24.51 -8.77 9.04
C VAL A 115 23.13 -8.13 8.97
N LEU A 116 22.35 -8.31 10.03
CA LEU A 116 21.08 -7.62 10.25
C LEU A 116 21.33 -6.40 11.13
N GLY A 117 21.22 -5.21 10.55
CA GLY A 117 21.50 -3.92 11.15
C GLY A 117 20.42 -3.44 12.11
N ILE A 118 20.30 -4.11 13.26
CA ILE A 118 19.41 -3.73 14.36
C ILE A 118 20.19 -3.09 15.51
N ASP A 119 19.51 -2.23 16.27
CA ASP A 119 20.07 -1.63 17.47
C ASP A 119 20.26 -2.68 18.59
N LYS A 120 21.07 -2.32 19.58
CA LYS A 120 21.40 -3.21 20.69
C LYS A 120 20.18 -3.59 21.54
N GLU A 121 19.25 -2.67 21.76
CA GLU A 121 18.06 -2.94 22.58
C GLU A 121 17.16 -3.98 21.91
N THR A 122 17.01 -3.89 20.58
CA THR A 122 16.29 -4.89 19.79
C THR A 122 17.03 -6.24 19.79
N ALA A 123 18.35 -6.24 19.64
CA ALA A 123 19.17 -7.46 19.68
C ALA A 123 19.10 -8.18 21.04
N ASP A 124 19.10 -7.44 22.15
CA ASP A 124 18.98 -7.99 23.50
C ASP A 124 17.61 -8.66 23.76
N LYS A 125 16.60 -8.40 22.90
CA LYS A 125 15.29 -9.04 22.97
C LYS A 125 15.23 -10.38 22.24
N ILE A 126 16.25 -10.80 21.48
CA ILE A 126 16.22 -12.07 20.73
C ILE A 126 16.18 -13.25 21.71
N LEU A 127 15.11 -14.05 21.61
CA LEU A 127 14.90 -15.27 22.40
C LEU A 127 15.35 -16.52 21.63
N TYR A 128 15.13 -16.53 20.32
CA TYR A 128 15.41 -17.67 19.46
C TYR A 128 15.78 -17.21 18.04
N SER A 129 16.70 -17.96 17.44
CA SER A 129 17.06 -17.85 16.03
C SER A 129 17.17 -19.26 15.44
N SER A 130 16.61 -19.48 14.26
CA SER A 130 16.77 -20.76 13.54
C SER A 130 18.19 -20.98 13.03
N GLU A 131 18.99 -19.93 12.94
CA GLU A 131 20.38 -19.96 12.52
C GLU A 131 21.30 -19.44 13.62
N ALA A 132 22.51 -19.99 13.72
CA ALA A 132 23.50 -19.50 14.66
C ALA A 132 23.93 -18.08 14.30
N TYR A 133 24.07 -17.23 15.33
CA TYR A 133 24.47 -15.84 15.16
C TYR A 133 25.49 -15.42 16.23
N GLU A 134 26.33 -14.44 15.89
CA GLU A 134 27.23 -13.79 16.82
C GLU A 134 26.50 -12.72 17.64
N SER A 135 26.90 -12.54 18.90
CA SER A 135 26.38 -11.47 19.75
C SER A 135 26.53 -10.10 19.09
N TRP A 136 25.59 -9.19 19.36
CA TRP A 136 25.56 -7.85 18.78
C TRP A 136 26.93 -7.16 18.84
N GLY A 137 27.37 -6.62 17.70
CA GLY A 137 28.66 -5.97 17.58
C GLY A 137 28.89 -5.41 16.18
N THR A 138 30.11 -4.88 15.96
CA THR A 138 30.56 -4.42 14.65
C THR A 138 31.33 -5.53 13.95
N ASP A 139 30.83 -5.96 12.80
CA ASP A 139 31.53 -6.92 11.96
C ASP A 139 32.77 -6.25 11.31
N PRO A 140 34.00 -6.73 11.58
CA PRO A 140 35.20 -6.12 11.05
C PRO A 140 35.32 -6.23 9.53
N THR A 141 34.59 -7.16 8.89
CA THR A 141 34.69 -7.38 7.44
C THR A 141 33.76 -6.48 6.64
N THR A 142 32.55 -6.21 7.13
CA THR A 142 31.58 -5.31 6.47
C THR A 142 31.60 -3.89 7.05
N GLY A 143 32.13 -3.70 8.26
CA GLY A 143 32.07 -2.43 9.01
C GLY A 143 30.68 -2.08 9.54
N LYS A 144 29.73 -3.03 9.46
CA LYS A 144 28.34 -2.84 9.87
C LYS A 144 28.12 -3.34 11.29
N THR A 145 27.18 -2.70 11.98
CA THR A 145 26.82 -3.02 13.36
C THR A 145 25.46 -3.68 13.39
N GLY A 146 25.35 -4.80 14.10
CA GLY A 146 24.11 -5.57 14.18
C GLY A 146 24.34 -6.99 14.67
N ILE A 147 23.44 -7.89 14.28
CA ILE A 147 23.58 -9.33 14.50
C ILE A 147 24.14 -9.98 13.23
N LYS A 148 25.21 -10.77 13.39
CA LYS A 148 25.91 -11.44 12.29
C LYS A 148 25.59 -12.92 12.24
N PHE A 149 25.24 -13.41 11.07
CA PHE A 149 24.96 -14.81 10.78
C PHE A 149 26.11 -15.39 9.94
N ASP A 150 26.92 -16.24 10.56
CA ASP A 150 28.16 -16.78 9.98
C ASP A 150 27.98 -18.03 9.13
N THR A 151 26.74 -18.50 8.95
CA THR A 151 26.51 -19.69 8.11
C THR A 151 26.61 -19.29 6.64
N GLY A 152 27.70 -19.74 6.02
CA GLY A 152 27.87 -19.61 4.58
C GLY A 152 26.76 -20.31 3.78
N TYR A 153 26.51 -19.78 2.59
CA TYR A 153 25.65 -20.34 1.58
C TYR A 153 26.51 -21.11 0.59
N GLU A 154 26.03 -22.26 0.16
CA GLU A 154 26.67 -23.06 -0.87
C GLU A 154 26.59 -22.32 -2.20
N GLY A 155 27.75 -22.07 -2.81
CA GLY A 155 27.81 -21.61 -4.18
C GLY A 155 27.96 -22.81 -5.11
N THR A 156 27.25 -22.81 -6.23
CA THR A 156 27.47 -23.76 -7.34
C THR A 156 28.86 -23.56 -8.00
N GLY A 157 29.68 -22.65 -7.46
CA GLY A 157 31.03 -22.32 -7.90
C GLY A 157 32.08 -23.40 -7.60
N GLY A 158 32.03 -24.51 -8.36
CA GLY A 158 33.21 -25.06 -9.01
C GLY A 158 34.39 -25.50 -8.15
N SER A 159 34.18 -26.38 -7.16
CA SER A 159 35.27 -27.29 -6.74
C SER A 159 35.41 -28.39 -7.80
N GLY A 160 35.97 -28.05 -8.95
CA GLY A 160 36.03 -28.96 -10.09
C GLY A 160 37.01 -28.54 -11.18
N GLY A 161 38.27 -28.98 -11.04
CA GLY A 161 39.10 -29.31 -12.19
C GLY A 161 40.04 -28.22 -12.71
N SER A 162 41.26 -28.20 -12.15
CA SER A 162 42.46 -27.89 -12.91
C SER A 162 42.50 -28.76 -14.18
N GLY A 163 42.40 -28.17 -15.37
CA GLY A 163 42.53 -28.93 -16.62
C GLY A 163 42.33 -28.12 -17.89
N GLY A 164 43.42 -27.86 -18.61
CA GLY A 164 43.37 -27.67 -20.06
C GLY A 164 43.73 -26.27 -20.57
N SER A 165 45.02 -26.06 -20.80
CA SER A 165 45.56 -24.98 -21.63
C SER A 165 45.07 -25.12 -23.07
N GLY A 166 44.12 -24.29 -23.49
CA GLY A 166 43.64 -24.20 -24.86
C GLY A 166 43.88 -22.81 -25.45
N LYS A 167 44.94 -22.66 -26.26
CA LYS A 167 45.21 -21.46 -27.06
C LYS A 167 44.15 -21.31 -28.17
N GLY A 168 43.23 -20.35 -28.02
CA GLY A 168 42.25 -19.98 -29.05
C GLY A 168 42.17 -18.46 -29.22
N GLY A 169 42.43 -17.96 -30.44
CA GLY A 169 42.69 -16.55 -30.76
C GLY A 169 41.49 -15.58 -30.70
N PRO A 170 41.74 -14.29 -30.98
CA PRO A 170 40.81 -13.20 -30.70
C PRO A 170 39.68 -13.11 -31.74
N LYS A 171 38.43 -13.32 -31.32
CA LYS A 171 37.24 -12.93 -32.08
C LYS A 171 36.61 -11.69 -31.44
N LYS A 172 36.66 -10.57 -32.16
CA LYS A 172 35.94 -9.34 -31.81
C LYS A 172 34.45 -9.53 -32.13
N ALA A 173 33.64 -9.87 -31.14
CA ALA A 173 32.19 -9.87 -31.24
C ALA A 173 31.63 -8.60 -30.59
N ARG A 174 30.85 -7.85 -31.36
CA ARG A 174 30.17 -6.62 -30.95
C ARG A 174 28.89 -7.05 -30.21
N VAL A 175 28.84 -6.84 -28.89
CA VAL A 175 27.70 -7.23 -28.04
C VAL A 175 26.60 -6.18 -28.18
N ILE A 176 25.44 -6.61 -28.69
CA ILE A 176 24.18 -5.86 -28.62
C ILE A 176 23.55 -6.24 -27.28
N HIS A 177 23.38 -5.25 -26.39
CA HIS A 177 22.72 -5.46 -25.09
C HIS A 177 21.20 -5.54 -25.30
N THR A 178 20.70 -6.72 -25.64
CA THR A 178 19.27 -7.04 -25.56
C THR A 178 18.91 -7.19 -24.08
N PHE A 179 18.09 -6.28 -23.56
CA PHE A 179 17.48 -6.38 -22.22
C PHE A 179 16.64 -7.67 -22.17
N SER A 180 17.26 -8.75 -21.71
CA SER A 180 16.54 -9.97 -21.33
C SER A 180 16.25 -9.83 -19.83
N PRO A 181 15.01 -10.07 -19.36
CA PRO A 181 14.73 -10.09 -17.93
C PRO A 181 15.69 -11.09 -17.28
N ARG A 182 16.50 -10.61 -16.33
CA ARG A 182 17.34 -11.48 -15.52
C ARG A 182 16.40 -12.30 -14.64
N MET A 183 16.12 -13.54 -15.04
CA MET A 183 15.61 -14.52 -14.09
C MET A 183 16.77 -14.78 -13.12
N ASN A 184 16.74 -14.14 -11.95
CA ASN A 184 17.71 -14.42 -10.90
C ASN A 184 17.55 -15.89 -10.53
N THR A 185 18.57 -16.68 -10.83
CA THR A 185 18.61 -18.07 -10.44
C THR A 185 19.32 -18.08 -9.09
N TYR A 186 18.60 -18.39 -8.03
CA TYR A 186 19.19 -18.50 -6.70
C TYR A 186 19.75 -19.92 -6.56
N VAL A 187 21.00 -20.02 -6.12
CA VAL A 187 21.65 -21.30 -5.88
C VAL A 187 21.10 -21.94 -4.61
N GLU A 188 20.94 -21.12 -3.58
CA GLU A 188 20.45 -21.54 -2.28
C GLU A 188 19.57 -20.44 -1.69
N THR A 189 18.48 -20.86 -1.06
CA THR A 189 17.52 -20.00 -0.39
C THR A 189 17.22 -20.59 0.98
N ARG A 190 17.31 -19.77 2.04
CA ARG A 190 16.99 -20.17 3.41
C ARG A 190 16.02 -19.21 4.05
N ASP A 191 15.10 -19.77 4.82
CA ASP A 191 14.19 -19.00 5.67
C ASP A 191 14.76 -18.98 7.10
N ILE A 192 15.06 -17.78 7.59
CA ILE A 192 15.65 -17.52 8.91
C ILE A 192 14.57 -16.93 9.81
N VAL A 193 14.25 -17.67 10.87
CA VAL A 193 13.23 -17.30 11.86
C VAL A 193 13.91 -16.65 13.05
N LEU A 194 13.51 -15.41 13.36
CA LEU A 194 13.91 -14.68 14.56
C LEU A 194 12.70 -14.46 15.46
N THR A 195 12.81 -14.89 16.71
CA THR A 195 11.79 -14.64 17.74
C THR A 195 12.37 -13.70 18.79
N LEU A 196 11.68 -12.59 19.02
CA LEU A 196 12.04 -11.54 19.96
C LEU A 196 11.00 -11.47 21.09
N SER A 197 11.45 -11.11 22.28
CA SER A 197 10.61 -10.89 23.44
C SER A 197 9.84 -9.57 23.36
N GLY A 198 8.56 -9.62 23.71
CA GLY A 198 7.66 -8.49 23.69
C GLY A 198 7.30 -8.03 22.28
N TYR A 199 6.66 -6.86 22.21
CA TYR A 199 6.41 -6.17 20.96
C TYR A 199 7.68 -5.44 20.52
N VAL A 200 8.15 -5.74 19.32
CA VAL A 200 9.26 -5.05 18.67
C VAL A 200 8.72 -4.29 17.47
N ASP A 201 8.85 -2.96 17.54
CA ASP A 201 8.67 -2.09 16.39
C ASP A 201 10.03 -1.90 15.74
N PHE A 202 10.23 -2.52 14.59
CA PHE A 202 11.43 -2.27 13.81
C PHE A 202 11.33 -0.83 13.30
N VAL A 203 12.45 -0.11 13.33
CA VAL A 203 12.54 1.17 12.61
C VAL A 203 12.05 0.95 11.18
N GLU A 204 11.37 1.94 10.60
CA GLU A 204 10.70 1.89 9.29
C GLU A 204 11.51 1.15 8.20
N THR A 205 12.84 1.22 8.28
CA THR A 205 13.76 0.39 7.50
C THR A 205 14.87 -0.18 8.37
N VAL A 206 15.23 -1.44 8.11
CA VAL A 206 16.38 -2.14 8.70
C VAL A 206 17.43 -2.34 7.62
N GLU A 207 18.69 -2.01 7.93
CA GLU A 207 19.81 -2.27 7.03
C GLU A 207 20.13 -3.76 7.03
N VAL A 208 20.27 -4.36 5.85
CA VAL A 208 20.77 -5.73 5.68
C VAL A 208 22.02 -5.69 4.82
N THR A 209 23.06 -6.39 5.26
CA THR A 209 24.34 -6.42 4.56
C THR A 209 24.79 -7.85 4.33
N THR A 210 25.19 -8.18 3.11
CA THR A 210 25.81 -9.47 2.78
C THR A 210 27.28 -9.29 2.48
N LYS A 211 28.08 -10.29 2.89
CA LYS A 211 29.44 -10.48 2.42
C LYS A 211 29.45 -11.70 1.50
N ALA A 212 30.03 -11.53 0.32
CA ALA A 212 30.31 -12.62 -0.60
C ALA A 212 31.76 -12.54 -1.09
N GLY A 213 32.43 -13.69 -1.25
CA GLY A 213 33.84 -13.73 -1.68
C GLY A 213 34.81 -12.89 -0.84
N SER A 214 35.95 -12.46 -1.40
CA SER A 214 36.95 -11.64 -0.68
C SER A 214 36.51 -10.18 -0.51
N ASP A 215 35.95 -9.57 -1.56
CA ASP A 215 35.81 -8.10 -1.61
C ASP A 215 34.39 -7.60 -1.85
N GLN A 216 33.42 -8.50 -2.06
CA GLN A 216 32.04 -8.09 -2.30
C GLN A 216 31.30 -7.94 -0.97
N VAL A 217 30.93 -6.69 -0.65
CA VAL A 217 30.03 -6.31 0.44
C VAL A 217 28.88 -5.55 -0.23
N SER A 218 27.65 -5.96 0.02
CA SER A 218 26.48 -5.27 -0.53
C SER A 218 25.47 -5.03 0.59
N SER A 219 24.91 -3.82 0.62
CA SER A 219 23.95 -3.41 1.65
C SER A 219 22.67 -2.91 1.01
N GLY A 220 21.55 -3.23 1.63
CA GLY A 220 20.21 -2.81 1.24
C GLY A 220 19.39 -2.48 2.48
N TYR A 221 18.16 -2.04 2.25
CA TYR A 221 17.21 -1.74 3.30
C TYR A 221 15.94 -2.53 3.07
N VAL A 222 15.41 -3.11 4.13
CA VAL A 222 14.12 -3.79 4.12
C VAL A 222 13.21 -3.20 5.18
N SER A 223 11.94 -3.02 4.85
CA SER A 223 10.91 -2.63 5.80
C SER A 223 10.26 -3.88 6.37
N ILE A 224 10.32 -4.03 7.68
CA ILE A 224 9.61 -5.11 8.37
C ILE A 224 8.23 -4.55 8.71
N PRO A 225 7.14 -5.11 8.13
CA PRO A 225 5.82 -4.63 8.45
C PRO A 225 5.62 -4.80 9.95
N THR A 226 5.34 -3.70 10.63
CA THR A 226 4.93 -3.75 12.01
C THR A 226 3.64 -4.55 12.03
N THR A 227 3.58 -5.63 12.80
CA THR A 227 2.30 -6.28 13.13
C THR A 227 1.54 -5.32 14.04
N GLY A 228 1.07 -4.21 13.47
CA GLY A 228 -0.04 -3.48 14.03
C GLY A 228 -1.13 -4.52 14.19
N ALA A 229 -1.61 -4.70 15.42
CA ALA A 229 -2.90 -5.29 15.64
C ALA A 229 -3.80 -4.71 14.55
N ILE A 230 -4.27 -5.54 13.62
CA ILE A 230 -5.31 -5.12 12.69
C ILE A 230 -6.45 -4.75 13.63
N SER A 231 -6.53 -3.47 13.99
CA SER A 231 -7.66 -2.95 14.72
C SER A 231 -8.78 -3.18 13.73
N SER A 232 -9.61 -4.17 14.00
CA SER A 232 -10.75 -4.56 13.18
C SER A 232 -11.81 -3.47 13.06
N ASP A 233 -11.50 -2.25 13.48
CA ASP A 233 -12.23 -1.02 13.16
C ASP A 233 -12.05 -0.68 11.68
N SER A 234 -12.50 -1.61 10.84
CA SER A 234 -12.78 -1.46 9.41
C SER A 234 -14.03 -0.59 9.18
N SER A 235 -14.15 0.49 9.95
CA SER A 235 -15.16 1.53 9.74
C SER A 235 -14.47 2.78 9.19
N CYS A 236 -14.00 2.67 7.96
CA CYS A 236 -13.72 3.80 7.07
C CYS A 236 -14.51 3.57 5.79
#